data_AF-X1G3B4-F1
#
_entry.id   AF-X1G3B4-F1
#
_cell.length_a   1.000
_cell.length_b   1.000
_cell.length_c   1.000
_cell.angle_alpha   90.00
_cell.angle_beta   90.00
_cell.angle_gamma   90.00
#
_symmetry.space_group_name_H-M   'P 1'
#
loop_
_entity.id
_entity.type
_entity.pdbx_description
1 polymer ?
#
loop_
_entity_poly.entity_id
_entity_poly.type
_entity_poly.pdbx_seq_one_letter_code
_entity_poly.pdbx_strand_id
1 'polypeptide(L)'
;MDRTELRHTISRLLGDMVVLGKATAGADTYITDTNNLIHGVTNQLMGYEVYVFTGTNIGKSRIINSSDATLHKIHFAAMTPDCTTTTEYEVHRKHRVADYERAIDMAIDTAKVAIGRDKLNYYVDKVDTTLVMNDILMGAGQFERWSSGTSSAPDGFTVDASATIARESTYVDKGLYSAKLTNGAAAVGYLQWAMTQYLKYAEKSFNLYGRFWTGTASRLRAHLDDGVTTDEYSDYHTGGSGFEDFEIENFEVDDAPTEFTLQLRTETGGALIGYWDNVRLLSGEPIYEYTLPSYPSPFATISEVWIESGVEDVYDYLVPKSVIRVVREPSLKL
;
A
#
# COMPACT_ATOMS: atom_id res chain seq x y z
N MET A 1 4.12 -11.46 23.94
CA MET A 1 4.81 -12.67 24.41
C MET A 1 5.78 -13.09 23.33
N ASP A 2 7.08 -13.00 23.62
CA ASP A 2 8.11 -13.44 22.68
C ASP A 2 8.27 -14.98 22.73
N ARG A 3 9.02 -15.55 21.77
CA ARG A 3 9.18 -17.02 21.69
C ARG A 3 9.90 -17.60 22.90
N THR A 4 10.83 -16.85 23.49
CA THR A 4 11.60 -17.29 24.66
C THR A 4 10.71 -17.40 25.90
N GLU A 5 9.87 -16.41 26.15
CA GLU A 5 8.88 -16.40 27.23
C GLU A 5 7.86 -17.53 27.07
N LEU A 6 7.41 -17.77 25.83
CA LEU A 6 6.50 -18.88 25.53
C LEU A 6 7.17 -20.23 25.80
N ARG A 7 8.42 -20.42 25.37
CA ARG A 7 9.20 -21.64 25.62
C ARG A 7 9.40 -21.87 27.11
N HIS A 8 9.80 -20.85 27.88
CA HIS A 8 9.92 -20.92 29.33
C HIS A 8 8.61 -21.32 30.02
N THR A 9 7.49 -20.79 29.52
CA THR A 9 6.17 -21.11 30.08
C THR A 9 5.80 -22.57 29.82
N ILE A 10 5.98 -23.05 28.60
CA ILE A 10 5.69 -24.44 28.22
C ILE A 10 6.62 -25.41 28.95
N SER A 11 7.92 -25.13 29.00
CA SER A 11 8.91 -26.00 29.64
C SER A 11 8.71 -26.10 31.16
N ARG A 12 8.26 -25.02 31.81
CA ARG A 12 7.83 -25.05 33.22
C ARG A 12 6.56 -25.88 33.42
N LEU A 13 5.55 -25.69 32.58
CA LEU A 13 4.29 -26.45 32.66
C LEU A 13 4.52 -27.96 32.50
N LEU A 14 5.48 -28.36 31.65
CA LEU A 14 5.85 -29.77 31.46
C LEU A 14 6.79 -30.32 32.55
N GLY A 15 7.24 -29.47 33.49
CA GLY A 15 8.23 -29.83 34.51
C GLY A 15 9.56 -30.28 33.91
N ASP A 16 9.94 -29.70 32.76
CA ASP A 16 11.14 -30.05 32.03
C ASP A 16 12.29 -29.08 32.31
N MET A 17 11.98 -27.80 32.49
CA MET A 17 12.98 -26.78 32.79
C MET A 17 13.51 -26.94 34.21
N VAL A 18 14.81 -27.18 34.33
CA VAL A 18 15.49 -27.44 35.60
C VAL A 18 16.12 -26.17 36.15
N VAL A 19 16.75 -25.37 35.29
CA VAL A 19 17.44 -24.13 35.65
C VAL A 19 17.12 -23.09 34.60
N LEU A 20 16.86 -21.87 35.06
CA LEU A 20 16.88 -20.66 34.26
C LEU A 20 17.82 -19.70 34.98
N GLY A 21 18.88 -19.26 34.31
CA GLY A 21 19.95 -18.57 35.00
C GLY A 21 20.76 -17.64 34.11
N LYS A 22 21.71 -16.97 34.77
CA LYS A 22 22.65 -16.04 34.16
C LYS A 22 24.03 -16.36 34.69
N ALA A 23 24.96 -16.59 33.78
CA ALA A 23 26.32 -16.96 34.14
C ALA A 23 26.95 -15.87 35.04
N THR A 24 27.56 -16.29 36.15
CA THR A 24 28.40 -15.43 36.98
C THR A 24 29.87 -15.48 36.52
N ALA A 25 30.25 -16.53 35.80
CA ALA A 25 31.48 -16.67 35.02
C ALA A 25 31.33 -17.79 33.98
N GLY A 26 32.24 -17.90 33.02
CA GLY A 26 32.23 -18.98 32.03
C GLY A 26 33.52 -19.07 31.23
N ALA A 27 33.60 -20.13 30.44
CA ALA A 27 34.59 -20.32 29.37
C ALA A 27 33.89 -21.01 28.19
N ASP A 28 34.62 -21.34 27.13
CA ASP A 28 34.09 -22.09 26.00
C ASP A 28 33.53 -23.47 26.39
N THR A 29 34.04 -24.09 27.45
CA THR A 29 33.71 -25.46 27.85
C THR A 29 32.85 -25.56 29.11
N TYR A 30 32.50 -24.44 29.75
CA TYR A 30 31.66 -24.44 30.94
C TYR A 30 30.93 -23.12 31.21
N ILE A 31 29.83 -23.22 31.96
CA ILE A 31 29.14 -22.08 32.60
C ILE A 31 29.22 -22.26 34.12
N THR A 32 29.48 -21.16 34.82
CA THR A 32 29.37 -21.05 36.28
C THR A 32 28.20 -20.12 36.61
N ASP A 33 27.31 -20.52 37.52
CA ASP A 33 26.23 -19.67 38.02
C ASP A 33 25.95 -19.98 39.49
N THR A 34 26.54 -19.18 40.36
CA THR A 34 26.42 -19.36 41.82
C THR A 34 25.03 -18.98 42.37
N ASN A 35 24.17 -18.38 41.56
CA ASN A 35 22.87 -17.89 42.00
C ASN A 35 21.75 -18.90 41.70
N ASN A 36 21.75 -19.50 40.50
CA ASN A 36 20.65 -20.34 40.03
C ASN A 36 21.03 -21.80 39.76
N LEU A 37 22.32 -22.11 39.56
CA LEU A 37 22.78 -23.48 39.27
C LEU A 37 23.03 -24.27 40.56
N ILE A 38 22.00 -24.36 41.40
CA ILE A 38 22.05 -25.06 42.69
C ILE A 38 21.55 -26.49 42.49
N HIS A 39 22.45 -27.45 42.65
CA HIS A 39 22.14 -28.87 42.55
C HIS A 39 22.90 -29.64 43.65
N GLY A 40 22.31 -30.73 44.13
CA GLY A 40 22.74 -31.35 45.39
C GLY A 40 23.91 -32.32 45.26
N VAL A 41 24.15 -32.85 44.05
CA VAL A 41 25.21 -33.84 43.79
C VAL A 41 25.92 -33.57 42.47
N THR A 42 27.24 -33.79 42.44
CA THR A 42 28.05 -33.74 41.22
C THR A 42 27.47 -34.69 40.16
N ASN A 43 27.41 -34.22 38.90
CA ASN A 43 26.83 -34.89 37.74
C ASN A 43 25.31 -35.11 37.78
N GLN A 44 24.57 -34.46 38.67
CA GLN A 44 23.10 -34.52 38.67
C GLN A 44 22.49 -34.03 37.34
N LEU A 45 23.17 -33.12 36.64
CA LEU A 45 22.70 -32.52 35.38
C LEU A 45 23.34 -33.17 34.14
N MET A 46 24.11 -34.24 34.31
CA MET A 46 24.76 -34.92 33.19
C MET A 46 23.71 -35.48 32.22
N GLY A 47 23.90 -35.21 30.92
CA GLY A 47 22.98 -35.61 29.85
C GLY A 47 21.83 -34.62 29.60
N TYR A 48 21.68 -33.58 30.41
CA TYR A 48 20.69 -32.52 30.17
C TYR A 48 21.19 -31.57 29.07
N GLU A 49 20.27 -30.88 28.40
CA GLU A 49 20.63 -29.84 27.43
C GLU A 49 20.76 -28.48 28.13
N VAL A 50 21.84 -27.78 27.86
CA VAL A 50 21.96 -26.34 28.13
C VAL A 50 21.79 -25.57 26.83
N TYR A 51 20.98 -24.52 26.85
CA TYR A 51 20.76 -23.61 25.73
C TYR A 51 20.96 -22.17 26.17
N VAL A 52 21.63 -21.37 25.33
CA VAL A 52 21.85 -19.95 25.56
C VAL A 52 20.83 -19.14 24.77
N PHE A 53 19.99 -18.39 25.47
CA PHE A 53 18.93 -17.58 24.85
C PHE A 53 19.24 -16.07 24.80
N THR A 54 20.26 -15.60 25.55
CA THR A 54 20.75 -14.21 25.49
C THR A 54 22.28 -14.16 25.68
N GLY A 55 22.94 -13.18 25.06
CA GLY A 55 24.36 -12.89 25.29
C GLY A 55 25.30 -13.69 24.39
N THR A 56 26.51 -13.97 24.90
CA THR A 56 27.52 -14.72 24.14
C THR A 56 27.07 -16.15 23.85
N ASN A 57 27.20 -16.62 22.61
CA ASN A 57 26.70 -17.92 22.12
C ASN A 57 25.17 -18.05 22.04
N ILE A 58 24.42 -16.95 21.92
CA ILE A 58 22.97 -17.01 21.68
C ILE A 58 22.61 -18.00 20.55
N GLY A 59 21.57 -18.81 20.79
CA GLY A 59 21.09 -19.81 19.84
C GLY A 59 21.90 -21.11 19.83
N LYS A 60 22.92 -21.26 20.68
CA LYS A 60 23.69 -22.51 20.81
C LYS A 60 23.13 -23.37 21.93
N SER A 61 23.01 -24.67 21.65
CA SER A 61 22.80 -25.69 22.68
C SER A 61 23.94 -26.69 22.74
N ARG A 62 24.12 -27.29 23.92
CA ARG A 62 25.04 -28.41 24.16
C ARG A 62 24.44 -29.37 25.16
N ILE A 63 24.92 -30.61 25.12
CA ILE A 63 24.68 -31.59 26.18
C ILE A 63 25.72 -31.38 27.29
N ILE A 64 25.24 -31.40 28.53
CA ILE A 64 26.08 -31.30 29.73
C ILE A 64 26.80 -32.64 29.92
N ASN A 65 28.13 -32.61 29.85
CA ASN A 65 29.00 -33.78 30.01
C ASN A 65 29.31 -34.08 31.48
N SER A 66 29.34 -33.05 32.32
CA SER A 66 29.50 -33.16 33.78
C SER A 66 28.99 -31.91 34.47
N SER A 67 28.69 -32.01 35.77
CA SER A 67 28.29 -30.86 36.59
C SER A 67 28.95 -30.91 37.96
N ASP A 68 29.39 -29.77 38.48
CA ASP A 68 30.04 -29.65 39.79
C ASP A 68 29.10 -28.87 40.73
N ALA A 69 28.62 -29.57 41.77
CA ALA A 69 27.71 -29.02 42.76
C ALA A 69 28.39 -28.03 43.72
N THR A 70 29.70 -28.20 43.97
CA THR A 70 30.47 -27.34 44.88
C THR A 70 30.89 -26.05 44.19
N LEU A 71 31.27 -26.12 42.92
CA LEU A 71 31.70 -24.97 42.13
C LEU A 71 30.56 -24.29 41.37
N HIS A 72 29.34 -24.85 41.41
CA HIS A 72 28.17 -24.39 40.64
C HIS A 72 28.47 -24.30 39.13
N LYS A 73 29.02 -25.39 38.58
CA LYS A 73 29.45 -25.46 37.16
C LYS A 73 28.72 -26.55 36.38
N ILE A 74 28.50 -26.27 35.10
CA ILE A 74 28.16 -27.28 34.09
C ILE A 74 29.21 -27.26 33.00
N HIS A 75 29.69 -28.43 32.61
CA HIS A 75 30.69 -28.62 31.55
C HIS A 75 30.04 -29.22 30.32
N PHE A 76 30.48 -28.78 29.15
CA PHE A 76 29.95 -29.21 27.85
C PHE A 76 31.03 -29.12 26.76
N ALA A 77 30.74 -29.65 25.58
CA ALA A 77 31.62 -29.49 24.42
C ALA A 77 31.71 -28.02 24.00
N ALA A 78 32.91 -27.57 23.60
CA ALA A 78 33.22 -26.16 23.41
C ALA A 78 32.14 -25.35 22.63
N MET A 79 31.81 -24.18 23.15
CA MET A 79 31.06 -23.09 22.52
C MET A 79 32.00 -21.90 22.39
N THR A 80 32.37 -21.53 21.16
CA THR A 80 33.29 -20.41 20.91
C THR A 80 32.50 -19.20 20.39
N PRO A 81 32.71 -17.98 20.92
CA PRO A 81 33.69 -17.59 21.96
C PRO A 81 33.25 -17.95 23.39
N ASP A 82 34.10 -17.74 24.40
CA ASP A 82 33.81 -18.08 25.80
C ASP A 82 32.45 -17.56 26.30
N CYS A 83 31.75 -18.36 27.10
CA CYS A 83 30.60 -17.88 27.86
C CYS A 83 31.04 -16.81 28.89
N THR A 84 30.29 -15.71 28.99
CA THR A 84 30.62 -14.57 29.88
C THR A 84 29.45 -14.23 30.80
N THR A 85 29.60 -13.23 31.68
CA THR A 85 28.55 -12.73 32.58
C THR A 85 27.31 -12.18 31.87
N THR A 86 27.36 -11.98 30.56
CA THR A 86 26.20 -11.59 29.74
C THR A 86 25.37 -12.79 29.26
N THR A 87 25.86 -14.02 29.46
CA THR A 87 25.25 -15.26 28.97
C THR A 87 24.09 -15.65 29.87
N GLU A 88 22.88 -15.69 29.30
CA GLU A 88 21.68 -16.20 29.97
C GLU A 88 21.28 -17.51 29.32
N TYR A 89 20.98 -18.50 30.17
CA TYR A 89 20.86 -19.89 29.75
C TYR A 89 19.72 -20.60 30.47
N GLU A 90 19.23 -21.64 29.83
CA GLU A 90 18.23 -22.56 30.36
C GLU A 90 18.74 -24.00 30.26
N VAL A 91 18.30 -24.84 31.20
CA VAL A 91 18.65 -26.26 31.26
C VAL A 91 17.39 -27.11 31.20
N HIS A 92 17.36 -28.05 30.25
CA HIS A 92 16.23 -28.94 29.97
C HIS A 92 16.59 -30.41 30.18
N ARG A 93 15.70 -31.17 30.80
CA ARG A 93 15.94 -32.57 31.19
C ARG A 93 15.52 -33.59 30.14
N LYS A 94 14.35 -33.41 29.54
CA LYS A 94 13.61 -34.40 28.74
C LYS A 94 13.55 -34.01 27.27
N HIS A 95 13.32 -32.74 26.98
CA HIS A 95 13.12 -32.23 25.62
C HIS A 95 14.25 -31.31 25.21
N ARG A 96 14.57 -31.31 23.91
CA ARG A 96 15.52 -30.34 23.38
C ARG A 96 14.81 -29.03 23.06
N VAL A 97 15.52 -27.91 23.11
CA VAL A 97 15.00 -26.59 22.68
C VAL A 97 14.45 -26.64 21.26
N ALA A 98 15.09 -27.40 20.37
CA ALA A 98 14.58 -27.61 19.01
C ALA A 98 13.18 -28.26 18.95
N ASP A 99 12.82 -29.10 19.92
CA ASP A 99 11.50 -29.72 19.97
C ASP A 99 10.43 -28.71 20.43
N TYR A 100 10.78 -27.81 21.36
CA TYR A 100 9.92 -26.71 21.74
C TYR A 100 9.68 -25.74 20.59
N GLU A 101 10.74 -25.33 19.89
CA GLU A 101 10.61 -24.45 18.72
C GLU A 101 9.73 -25.08 17.64
N ARG A 102 9.93 -26.37 17.34
CA ARG A 102 9.07 -27.11 16.41
C ARG A 102 7.62 -27.16 16.86
N ALA A 103 7.36 -27.43 18.14
CA ALA A 103 6.00 -27.47 18.68
C ALA A 103 5.31 -26.10 18.61
N ILE A 104 6.05 -25.02 18.88
CA ILE A 104 5.58 -23.63 18.74
C ILE A 104 5.24 -23.35 17.28
N ASP A 105 6.12 -23.70 16.34
CA ASP A 105 5.87 -23.51 14.90
C ASP A 105 4.66 -24.30 14.42
N MET A 106 4.55 -25.57 14.83
CA MET A 106 3.39 -26.40 14.51
C MET A 106 2.09 -25.85 15.11
N ALA A 107 2.13 -25.31 16.33
CA ALA A 107 0.97 -24.70 16.96
C ALA A 107 0.57 -23.41 16.24
N ILE A 108 1.55 -22.59 15.82
CA ILE A 108 1.31 -21.40 14.99
C ILE A 108 0.68 -21.79 13.66
N ASP A 109 1.24 -22.79 12.97
CA ASP A 109 0.72 -23.21 11.67
C ASP A 109 -0.65 -23.90 11.79
N THR A 110 -0.86 -24.70 12.82
CA THR A 110 -2.18 -25.29 13.12
C THR A 110 -3.19 -24.19 13.46
N ALA A 111 -2.80 -23.17 14.23
CA ALA A 111 -3.65 -22.03 14.51
C ALA A 111 -3.97 -21.27 13.22
N LYS A 112 -3.01 -21.03 12.33
CA LYS A 112 -3.26 -20.42 11.01
C LYS A 112 -4.28 -21.23 10.20
N VAL A 113 -4.13 -22.56 10.13
CA VAL A 113 -5.03 -23.43 9.35
C VAL A 113 -6.42 -23.53 10.00
N ALA A 114 -6.49 -23.66 11.34
CA ALA A 114 -7.75 -23.74 12.07
C ALA A 114 -8.51 -22.40 12.00
N ILE A 115 -7.81 -21.27 12.10
CA ILE A 115 -8.37 -19.93 11.91
C ILE A 115 -8.83 -19.76 10.45
N GLY A 116 -8.05 -20.23 9.47
CA GLY A 116 -8.40 -20.18 8.05
C GLY A 116 -9.59 -21.06 7.63
N ARG A 117 -9.93 -22.10 8.40
CA ARG A 117 -11.07 -22.99 8.11
C ARG A 117 -12.39 -22.55 8.75
N ASP A 118 -12.37 -21.99 9.96
CA ASP A 118 -13.59 -21.65 10.72
C ASP A 118 -13.85 -20.15 10.88
N LYS A 119 -12.95 -19.25 10.44
CA LYS A 119 -13.14 -17.79 10.57
C LYS A 119 -12.71 -17.02 9.33
N LEU A 120 -13.64 -16.91 8.38
CA LEU A 120 -13.69 -15.82 7.39
C LEU A 120 -13.74 -14.41 8.05
N ASN A 121 -13.89 -14.31 9.38
CA ASN A 121 -14.12 -13.06 10.10
C ASN A 121 -12.89 -12.49 10.87
N TYR A 122 -11.71 -13.09 10.76
CA TYR A 122 -10.46 -12.55 11.38
C TYR A 122 -9.37 -12.17 10.39
N TYR A 123 -9.55 -12.50 9.11
CA TYR A 123 -9.05 -11.60 8.09
C TYR A 123 -9.91 -10.34 8.24
N VAL A 124 -9.30 -9.23 8.68
CA VAL A 124 -9.86 -7.94 8.30
C VAL A 124 -9.95 -8.04 6.80
N ASP A 125 -11.16 -8.02 6.24
CA ASP A 125 -11.33 -7.87 4.80
C ASP A 125 -10.46 -6.67 4.43
N LYS A 126 -9.32 -6.94 3.81
CA LYS A 126 -8.62 -5.92 3.06
C LYS A 126 -9.44 -5.81 1.80
N VAL A 127 -10.54 -5.06 1.89
CA VAL A 127 -11.17 -4.50 0.72
C VAL A 127 -10.07 -3.67 0.09
N ASP A 128 -9.53 -4.18 -1.01
CA ASP A 128 -8.62 -3.41 -1.83
C ASP A 128 -9.45 -2.30 -2.44
N THR A 129 -9.51 -1.17 -1.75
CA THR A 129 -10.22 0.00 -2.23
C THR A 129 -9.47 0.65 -3.38
N THR A 130 -8.26 0.21 -3.77
CA THR A 130 -7.51 0.85 -4.87
C THR A 130 -8.21 0.69 -6.21
N LEU A 131 -8.96 -0.40 -6.39
CA LEU A 131 -9.73 -0.68 -7.61
C LEU A 131 -11.22 -0.52 -7.34
N VAL A 132 -11.75 0.64 -7.75
CA VAL A 132 -13.19 0.92 -7.74
C VAL A 132 -13.71 0.73 -9.16
N MET A 133 -14.83 0.03 -9.31
CA MET A 133 -15.47 -0.15 -10.61
C MET A 133 -15.81 1.22 -11.21
N ASN A 134 -15.59 1.36 -12.52
CA ASN A 134 -15.79 2.60 -13.30
C ASN A 134 -14.91 3.79 -12.90
N ASP A 135 -13.86 3.60 -12.09
CA ASP A 135 -12.86 4.64 -11.83
C ASP A 135 -11.90 4.76 -13.02
N ILE A 136 -12.03 5.86 -13.78
CA ILE A 136 -11.20 6.10 -14.96
C ILE A 136 -9.79 6.57 -14.62
N LEU A 137 -9.49 6.85 -13.34
CA LEU A 137 -8.13 7.08 -12.86
C LEU A 137 -7.37 5.78 -12.59
N MET A 138 -8.03 4.62 -12.64
CA MET A 138 -7.42 3.30 -12.47
C MET A 138 -6.57 3.18 -11.18
N GLY A 139 -7.04 3.83 -10.11
CA GLY A 139 -6.37 3.87 -8.81
C GLY A 139 -5.20 4.87 -8.71
N ALA A 140 -4.89 5.64 -9.74
CA ALA A 140 -3.80 6.62 -9.69
C ALA A 140 -4.06 7.76 -8.70
N GLY A 141 -5.34 8.10 -8.45
CA GLY A 141 -5.74 9.10 -7.46
C GLY A 141 -5.53 8.67 -5.99
N GLN A 142 -5.03 7.45 -5.73
CA GLN A 142 -4.49 7.07 -4.42
C GLN A 142 -3.05 7.57 -4.19
N PHE A 143 -2.36 8.05 -5.23
CA PHE A 143 -1.00 8.57 -5.16
C PHE A 143 0.05 7.60 -4.56
N GLU A 144 -0.13 6.29 -4.79
CA GLU A 144 0.81 5.27 -4.33
C GLU A 144 1.97 5.02 -5.31
N ARG A 145 1.83 5.45 -6.56
CA ARG A 145 2.75 5.13 -7.67
C ARG A 145 3.51 6.37 -8.13
N TRP A 146 4.84 6.33 -7.98
CA TRP A 146 5.77 7.44 -8.29
C TRP A 146 7.02 6.92 -9.01
N SER A 147 6.81 6.28 -10.17
CA SER A 147 7.89 5.65 -10.94
C SER A 147 8.99 6.62 -11.37
N SER A 148 8.64 7.91 -11.53
CA SER A 148 9.57 8.99 -11.89
C SER A 148 10.31 9.59 -10.69
N GLY A 149 10.08 9.09 -9.47
CA GLY A 149 10.73 9.55 -8.24
C GLY A 149 9.84 10.42 -7.35
N THR A 150 10.27 10.63 -6.10
CA THR A 150 9.45 11.23 -5.03
C THR A 150 9.25 12.76 -5.13
N SER A 151 9.87 13.40 -6.11
CA SER A 151 9.81 14.84 -6.36
C SER A 151 9.38 15.14 -7.81
N SER A 152 8.69 14.19 -8.42
CA SER A 152 8.09 14.29 -9.76
C SER A 152 6.61 13.93 -9.65
N ALA A 153 5.78 14.28 -10.63
CA ALA A 153 4.35 13.97 -10.54
C ALA A 153 4.10 12.46 -10.37
N PRO A 154 3.04 12.06 -9.63
CA PRO A 154 2.58 10.68 -9.56
C PRO A 154 2.30 10.11 -10.95
N ASP A 155 2.36 8.78 -11.08
CA ASP A 155 2.17 8.11 -12.36
C ASP A 155 0.82 8.48 -13.00
N GLY A 156 0.87 8.98 -14.24
CA GLY A 156 -0.29 9.42 -15.02
C GLY A 156 -0.72 10.87 -14.79
N PHE A 157 -0.24 11.54 -13.73
CA PHE A 157 -0.46 12.95 -13.51
C PHE A 157 0.69 13.81 -14.07
N THR A 158 0.38 15.07 -14.36
CA THR A 158 1.34 16.13 -14.71
C THR A 158 1.17 17.31 -13.76
N VAL A 159 2.26 17.95 -13.36
CA VAL A 159 2.22 19.14 -12.49
C VAL A 159 2.37 20.41 -13.32
N ASP A 160 1.60 21.44 -12.99
CA ASP A 160 1.75 22.78 -13.58
C ASP A 160 3.10 23.41 -13.23
N ALA A 161 3.64 24.24 -14.12
CA ALA A 161 4.94 24.89 -13.94
C ALA A 161 4.98 25.86 -12.75
N SER A 162 3.82 26.36 -12.29
CA SER A 162 3.72 27.27 -11.15
C SER A 162 3.75 26.54 -9.79
N ALA A 163 3.64 25.21 -9.80
CA ALA A 163 3.62 24.39 -8.60
C ALA A 163 4.79 23.41 -8.53
N THR A 164 5.06 22.94 -7.31
CA THR A 164 5.99 21.85 -7.04
C THR A 164 5.25 20.71 -6.38
N ILE A 165 5.64 19.47 -6.70
CA ILE A 165 4.99 18.26 -6.21
C ILE A 165 6.01 17.39 -5.45
N ALA A 166 5.56 16.78 -4.37
CA ALA A 166 6.34 15.80 -3.63
C ALA A 166 5.44 14.70 -3.08
N ARG A 167 6.01 13.51 -2.90
CA ARG A 167 5.37 12.41 -2.19
C ARG A 167 5.41 12.67 -0.69
N GLU A 168 4.27 12.66 -0.03
CA GLU A 168 4.15 12.87 1.42
C GLU A 168 3.78 11.57 2.13
N SER A 169 4.36 11.34 3.31
CA SER A 169 4.12 10.14 4.12
C SER A 169 3.62 10.44 5.54
N THR A 170 3.46 11.72 5.88
CA THR A 170 3.02 12.16 7.21
C THR A 170 1.55 12.59 7.20
N TYR A 171 1.14 13.37 6.20
CA TYR A 171 -0.23 13.83 6.00
C TYR A 171 -0.89 12.97 4.93
N VAL A 172 -1.40 11.81 5.34
CA VAL A 172 -1.98 10.78 4.47
C VAL A 172 -3.36 10.42 5.00
N ASP A 173 -4.36 10.37 4.13
CA ASP A 173 -5.72 9.94 4.50
C ASP A 173 -5.87 8.43 4.38
N LYS A 174 -5.40 7.87 3.26
CA LYS A 174 -5.50 6.44 2.93
C LYS A 174 -4.17 5.94 2.38
N GLY A 175 -3.86 4.66 2.62
CA GLY A 175 -2.65 4.05 2.08
C GLY A 175 -1.37 4.51 2.79
N LEU A 176 -0.28 4.68 2.03
CA LEU A 176 1.04 5.05 2.53
C LEU A 176 1.46 6.46 2.13
N TYR A 177 0.89 6.98 1.03
CA TYR A 177 1.36 8.23 0.44
C TYR A 177 0.22 9.13 -0.02
N SER A 178 0.44 10.44 0.07
CA SER A 178 -0.42 11.45 -0.54
C SER A 178 0.39 12.35 -1.48
N ALA A 179 -0.30 13.10 -2.33
CA ALA A 179 0.31 14.08 -3.23
C ALA A 179 0.38 15.45 -2.55
N LYS A 180 1.59 15.93 -2.24
CA LYS A 180 1.83 17.27 -1.69
C LYS A 180 2.10 18.27 -2.80
N LEU A 181 1.14 19.15 -3.05
CA LEU A 181 1.26 20.25 -3.99
C LEU A 181 1.63 21.53 -3.23
N THR A 182 2.77 22.11 -3.56
CA THR A 182 3.24 23.39 -3.00
C THR A 182 3.24 24.42 -4.11
N ASN A 183 2.45 25.48 -3.94
CA ASN A 183 2.35 26.56 -4.90
C ASN A 183 2.99 27.84 -4.33
N GLY A 184 3.83 28.45 -5.17
CA GLY A 184 4.39 29.76 -4.90
C GLY A 184 3.30 30.83 -4.93
N ALA A 185 3.50 31.94 -4.24
CA ALA A 185 2.52 33.02 -4.29
C ALA A 185 2.39 33.56 -5.74
N ALA A 186 1.17 33.96 -6.12
CA ALA A 186 0.80 34.71 -7.34
C ALA A 186 0.38 33.96 -8.63
N ALA A 187 0.18 32.64 -8.63
CA ALA A 187 -0.44 31.94 -9.76
C ALA A 187 -1.34 30.77 -9.32
N VAL A 188 -2.23 30.31 -10.21
CA VAL A 188 -2.90 29.01 -10.04
C VAL A 188 -1.85 27.93 -10.29
N GLY A 189 -1.82 26.91 -9.44
CA GLY A 189 -0.95 25.75 -9.61
C GLY A 189 -1.77 24.48 -9.42
N TYR A 190 -1.53 23.46 -10.23
CA TYR A 190 -2.38 22.28 -10.23
C TYR A 190 -1.61 21.00 -10.50
N LEU A 191 -2.20 19.89 -10.07
CA LEU A 191 -1.85 18.55 -10.52
C LEU A 191 -2.97 18.06 -11.44
N GLN A 192 -2.63 17.68 -12.67
CA GLN A 192 -3.59 17.38 -13.74
C GLN A 192 -3.52 15.93 -14.19
N TRP A 193 -4.68 15.35 -14.45
CA TRP A 193 -4.84 14.13 -15.24
C TRP A 193 -5.55 14.51 -16.55
N ALA A 194 -4.88 14.30 -17.68
CA ALA A 194 -5.44 14.60 -19.00
C ALA A 194 -5.84 13.32 -19.71
N MET A 195 -7.09 13.24 -20.15
CA MET A 195 -7.63 12.09 -20.85
C MET A 195 -7.24 12.16 -22.33
N THR A 196 -6.21 11.42 -22.73
CA THR A 196 -5.68 11.44 -24.10
C THR A 196 -6.68 11.02 -25.18
N GLN A 197 -7.67 10.19 -24.82
CA GLN A 197 -8.76 9.76 -25.71
C GLN A 197 -10.10 10.36 -25.24
N TYR A 198 -10.14 11.66 -24.98
CA TYR A 198 -11.30 12.34 -24.38
C TYR A 198 -12.61 12.10 -25.15
N LEU A 199 -12.58 12.00 -26.48
CA LEU A 199 -13.76 11.71 -27.33
C LEU A 199 -14.50 10.42 -26.97
N LYS A 200 -13.87 9.44 -26.31
CA LYS A 200 -14.56 8.22 -25.88
C LYS A 200 -15.51 8.44 -24.69
N TYR A 201 -15.44 9.63 -24.10
CA TYR A 201 -16.22 10.05 -22.95
C TYR A 201 -17.31 11.07 -23.30
N ALA A 202 -17.44 11.48 -24.57
CA ALA A 202 -18.50 12.36 -25.03
C ALA A 202 -19.89 11.81 -24.63
N GLU A 203 -20.79 12.71 -24.23
CA GLU A 203 -22.15 12.45 -23.75
C GLU A 203 -22.24 11.56 -22.50
N LYS A 204 -21.13 11.32 -21.78
CA LYS A 204 -21.13 10.54 -20.54
C LYS A 204 -21.07 11.43 -19.32
N SER A 205 -21.68 10.94 -18.25
CA SER A 205 -21.67 11.60 -16.94
C SER A 205 -20.61 11.01 -16.01
N PHE A 206 -19.96 11.89 -15.25
CA PHE A 206 -18.92 11.56 -14.29
C PHE A 206 -19.15 12.22 -12.94
N ASN A 207 -18.77 11.49 -11.89
CA ASN A 207 -18.67 12.02 -10.55
C ASN A 207 -17.21 12.00 -10.09
N LEU A 208 -16.73 13.16 -9.66
CA LEU A 208 -15.42 13.29 -9.04
C LEU A 208 -15.59 13.29 -7.53
N TYR A 209 -14.83 12.47 -6.84
CA TYR A 209 -14.72 12.47 -5.39
C TYR A 209 -13.27 12.48 -4.97
N GLY A 210 -12.98 13.02 -3.81
CA GLY A 210 -11.67 12.87 -3.21
C GLY A 210 -11.57 13.58 -1.89
N ARG A 211 -10.36 13.58 -1.33
CA ARG A 211 -10.08 14.28 -0.10
C ARG A 211 -8.86 15.15 -0.24
N PHE A 212 -8.94 16.31 0.37
CA PHE A 212 -7.84 17.26 0.38
C PHE A 212 -7.57 17.77 1.80
N TRP A 213 -6.35 18.25 2.04
CA TRP A 213 -5.95 18.87 3.29
C TRP A 213 -5.27 20.19 3.00
N THR A 214 -5.67 21.24 3.71
CA THR A 214 -4.88 22.48 3.83
C THR A 214 -5.20 23.23 5.11
N GLY A 215 -4.25 24.04 5.57
CA GLY A 215 -4.44 24.97 6.68
C GLY A 215 -4.93 26.36 6.25
N THR A 216 -5.29 26.56 4.98
CA THR A 216 -5.77 27.85 4.46
C THR A 216 -7.10 27.69 3.74
N ALA A 217 -8.11 28.40 4.23
CA ALA A 217 -9.46 28.40 3.64
C ALA A 217 -9.48 28.94 2.22
N SER A 218 -10.40 28.45 1.38
CA SER A 218 -10.72 29.06 0.07
C SER A 218 -9.55 29.10 -0.91
N ARG A 219 -8.66 28.10 -0.86
CA ARG A 219 -7.45 28.05 -1.71
C ARG A 219 -7.16 26.72 -2.37
N LEU A 220 -7.83 25.64 -1.96
CA LEU A 220 -7.78 24.32 -2.60
C LEU A 220 -9.17 23.95 -3.10
N ARG A 221 -9.27 23.45 -4.34
CA ARG A 221 -10.48 22.85 -4.92
C ARG A 221 -10.15 21.99 -6.14
N ALA A 222 -11.03 21.08 -6.51
CA ALA A 222 -10.92 20.31 -7.74
C ALA A 222 -11.68 20.96 -8.89
N HIS A 223 -11.36 20.56 -10.12
CA HIS A 223 -11.88 21.12 -11.36
C HIS A 223 -11.97 20.04 -12.44
N LEU A 224 -13.08 20.02 -13.17
CA LEU A 224 -13.29 19.25 -14.39
C LEU A 224 -13.58 20.18 -15.56
N ASP A 225 -13.00 19.87 -16.71
CA ASP A 225 -13.12 20.64 -17.94
C ASP A 225 -13.12 19.69 -19.15
N ASP A 226 -13.98 19.94 -20.13
CA ASP A 226 -14.02 19.24 -21.42
C ASP A 226 -13.67 20.16 -22.62
N GLY A 227 -13.32 21.41 -22.33
CA GLY A 227 -12.96 22.46 -23.27
C GLY A 227 -14.13 23.05 -24.06
N VAL A 228 -15.37 22.71 -23.72
CA VAL A 228 -16.58 23.21 -24.41
C VAL A 228 -17.64 23.67 -23.42
N THR A 229 -17.98 22.82 -22.44
CA THR A 229 -18.93 23.15 -21.38
C THR A 229 -18.34 24.17 -20.41
N THR A 230 -19.16 24.64 -19.48
CA THR A 230 -18.68 25.53 -18.42
C THR A 230 -17.84 24.71 -17.44
N ASP A 231 -16.63 25.18 -17.12
CA ASP A 231 -15.79 24.66 -16.04
C ASP A 231 -16.61 24.29 -14.80
N GLU A 232 -16.48 23.05 -14.33
CA GLU A 232 -17.09 22.62 -13.07
C GLU A 232 -16.05 22.53 -11.97
N TYR A 233 -16.39 23.08 -10.80
CA TYR A 233 -15.47 23.18 -9.68
C TYR A 233 -16.11 22.59 -8.41
N SER A 234 -15.30 21.91 -7.61
CA SER A 234 -15.72 21.53 -6.27
C SER A 234 -15.80 22.76 -5.36
N ASP A 235 -16.46 22.58 -4.22
CA ASP A 235 -16.30 23.51 -3.10
C ASP A 235 -14.84 23.62 -2.65
N TYR A 236 -14.56 24.75 -2.02
CA TYR A 236 -13.25 25.02 -1.44
C TYR A 236 -13.04 24.27 -0.11
N HIS A 237 -11.79 23.88 0.14
CA HIS A 237 -11.36 23.47 1.47
C HIS A 237 -11.61 24.60 2.51
N THR A 238 -12.17 24.26 3.68
CA THR A 238 -12.58 25.24 4.71
C THR A 238 -11.41 25.83 5.50
N GLY A 239 -10.28 25.13 5.52
CA GLY A 239 -9.00 25.57 6.09
C GLY A 239 -8.74 25.00 7.48
N GLY A 240 -9.54 24.02 7.91
CA GLY A 240 -9.51 23.42 9.24
C GLY A 240 -8.26 22.60 9.57
N SER A 241 -7.25 22.54 8.70
CA SER A 241 -6.04 21.71 8.89
C SER A 241 -6.36 20.23 9.15
N GLY A 242 -7.39 19.71 8.46
CA GLY A 242 -7.80 18.31 8.45
C GLY A 242 -8.12 17.87 7.02
N PHE A 243 -8.27 16.56 6.80
CA PHE A 243 -8.74 16.07 5.49
C PHE A 243 -10.24 16.30 5.37
N GLU A 244 -10.64 17.00 4.34
CA GLU A 244 -12.01 17.32 3.99
C GLU A 244 -12.38 16.67 2.66
N ASP A 245 -13.64 16.27 2.54
CA ASP A 245 -14.17 15.69 1.31
C ASP A 245 -14.43 16.81 0.29
N PHE A 246 -14.26 16.48 -0.99
CA PHE A 246 -14.73 17.29 -2.09
C PHE A 246 -15.44 16.41 -3.12
N GLU A 247 -16.39 17.01 -3.81
CA GLU A 247 -17.12 16.34 -4.88
C GLU A 247 -17.49 17.29 -6.01
N ILE A 248 -17.62 16.73 -7.21
CA ILE A 248 -18.32 17.30 -8.35
C ILE A 248 -19.23 16.18 -8.86
N GLU A 249 -20.54 16.43 -8.84
CA GLU A 249 -21.54 15.43 -9.22
C GLU A 249 -22.15 15.75 -10.59
N ASN A 250 -22.42 14.70 -11.35
CA ASN A 250 -23.11 14.74 -12.65
C ASN A 250 -22.44 15.66 -13.67
N PHE A 251 -21.11 15.66 -13.74
CA PHE A 251 -20.38 16.34 -14.81
C PHE A 251 -20.62 15.59 -16.13
N GLU A 252 -21.40 16.20 -17.02
CA GLU A 252 -21.66 15.68 -18.36
C GLU A 252 -20.62 16.23 -19.32
N VAL A 253 -19.89 15.32 -19.98
CA VAL A 253 -18.99 15.68 -21.07
C VAL A 253 -19.84 16.01 -22.30
N ASP A 254 -19.54 17.13 -22.94
CA ASP A 254 -20.19 17.58 -24.19
C ASP A 254 -20.22 16.50 -25.28
N ASP A 255 -21.07 16.68 -26.30
CA ASP A 255 -21.11 15.79 -27.47
C ASP A 255 -19.89 15.97 -28.39
N ALA A 256 -19.29 17.16 -28.35
CA ALA A 256 -18.11 17.52 -29.14
C ALA A 256 -16.96 18.08 -28.27
N PRO A 257 -16.52 17.35 -27.22
CA PRO A 257 -15.53 17.86 -26.28
C PRO A 257 -14.20 18.08 -27.00
N THR A 258 -13.46 19.12 -26.60
CA THR A 258 -12.13 19.41 -27.17
C THR A 258 -10.99 18.92 -26.30
N GLU A 259 -11.29 18.64 -25.03
CA GLU A 259 -10.43 17.96 -24.08
C GLU A 259 -11.27 17.19 -23.06
N PHE A 260 -10.62 16.55 -22.10
CA PHE A 260 -11.24 16.17 -20.84
C PHE A 260 -10.13 16.12 -19.81
N THR A 261 -10.19 16.99 -18.81
CA THR A 261 -9.14 17.14 -17.81
C THR A 261 -9.72 17.16 -16.40
N LEU A 262 -8.98 16.52 -15.50
CA LEU A 262 -9.16 16.65 -14.06
C LEU A 262 -7.98 17.45 -13.52
N GLN A 263 -8.26 18.52 -12.78
CA GLN A 263 -7.24 19.32 -12.11
C GLN A 263 -7.50 19.39 -10.61
N LEU A 264 -6.44 19.14 -9.84
CA LEU A 264 -6.39 19.33 -8.39
C LEU A 264 -5.66 20.64 -8.12
N ARG A 265 -6.42 21.70 -7.83
CA ARG A 265 -5.96 23.09 -7.98
C ARG A 265 -5.67 23.75 -6.65
N THR A 266 -4.63 24.56 -6.67
CA THR A 266 -4.37 25.62 -5.70
C THR A 266 -4.66 26.95 -6.37
N GLU A 267 -5.57 27.74 -5.80
CA GLU A 267 -5.96 29.03 -6.37
C GLU A 267 -4.95 30.13 -6.04
N THR A 268 -5.03 31.22 -6.80
CA THR A 268 -4.16 32.40 -6.65
C THR A 268 -4.16 32.96 -5.21
N GLY A 269 -3.01 33.52 -4.78
CA GLY A 269 -2.84 34.17 -3.48
C GLY A 269 -1.48 33.89 -2.86
N GLY A 270 -1.35 33.97 -1.53
CA GLY A 270 -0.11 33.66 -0.79
C GLY A 270 0.32 32.20 -0.91
N ALA A 271 1.58 31.91 -0.55
CA ALA A 271 2.15 30.57 -0.61
C ALA A 271 1.30 29.54 0.16
N LEU A 272 1.13 28.36 -0.44
CA LEU A 272 0.19 27.36 0.04
C LEU A 272 0.75 25.96 -0.13
N ILE A 273 0.46 25.11 0.85
CA ILE A 273 0.68 23.67 0.77
C ILE A 273 -0.68 23.00 0.86
N GLY A 274 -0.96 22.14 -0.12
CA GLY A 274 -2.11 21.28 -0.19
C GLY A 274 -1.70 19.83 -0.27
N TYR A 275 -2.43 18.94 0.40
CA TYR A 275 -2.29 17.50 0.21
C TYR A 275 -3.56 16.94 -0.43
N TRP A 276 -3.38 16.04 -1.38
CA TRP A 276 -4.46 15.37 -2.09
C TRP A 276 -4.36 13.87 -1.86
N ASP A 277 -5.50 13.25 -1.60
CA ASP A 277 -5.59 11.81 -1.38
C ASP A 277 -6.97 11.28 -1.80
N ASN A 278 -7.02 9.97 -2.06
CA ASN A 278 -8.22 9.22 -2.38
C ASN A 278 -9.10 9.82 -3.51
N VAL A 279 -8.47 10.37 -4.54
CA VAL A 279 -9.18 10.97 -5.69
C VAL A 279 -9.71 9.87 -6.61
N ARG A 280 -10.96 10.02 -7.05
CA ARG A 280 -11.72 9.07 -7.88
C ARG A 280 -12.52 9.83 -8.91
N LEU A 281 -12.45 9.40 -10.17
CA LEU A 281 -13.33 9.91 -11.21
C LEU A 281 -14.15 8.74 -11.74
N LEU A 282 -15.38 8.66 -11.25
CA LEU A 282 -16.27 7.53 -11.48
C LEU A 282 -17.23 7.86 -12.63
N SER A 283 -17.31 6.97 -13.60
CA SER A 283 -18.37 7.10 -14.62
C SER A 283 -19.69 6.54 -14.11
N GLY A 284 -20.77 7.27 -14.39
CA GLY A 284 -22.14 6.79 -14.15
C GLY A 284 -22.52 5.59 -15.02
N GLU A 285 -21.74 5.33 -16.08
CA GLU A 285 -22.01 4.29 -17.06
C GLU A 285 -20.80 3.36 -17.26
N PRO A 286 -21.00 2.12 -17.77
CA PRO A 286 -19.89 1.26 -18.17
C PRO A 286 -19.08 1.91 -19.30
N ILE A 287 -17.78 2.12 -19.06
CA ILE A 287 -16.86 2.57 -20.10
C ILE A 287 -16.18 1.35 -20.68
N TYR A 288 -16.47 1.09 -21.95
CA TYR A 288 -15.78 0.07 -22.70
C TYR A 288 -14.44 0.61 -23.23
N GLU A 289 -13.35 -0.09 -22.90
CA GLU A 289 -12.02 0.25 -23.41
C GLU A 289 -11.87 -0.22 -24.87
N TYR A 290 -11.91 0.74 -25.79
CA TYR A 290 -11.51 0.54 -27.17
C TYR A 290 -10.40 1.52 -27.52
N THR A 291 -9.32 1.05 -28.13
CA THR A 291 -8.25 1.93 -28.59
C THR A 291 -8.71 2.65 -29.84
N LEU A 292 -8.96 3.97 -29.74
CA LEU A 292 -9.16 4.81 -30.91
C LEU A 292 -7.81 4.94 -31.67
N PRO A 293 -7.82 4.91 -33.02
CA PRO A 293 -6.62 5.18 -33.81
C PRO A 293 -6.04 6.56 -33.48
N SER A 294 -4.72 6.64 -33.26
CA SER A 294 -4.02 7.88 -32.91
C SER A 294 -4.17 8.96 -34.00
N TYR A 295 -4.42 10.21 -33.59
CA TYR A 295 -4.51 11.35 -34.50
C TYR A 295 -3.13 11.76 -35.07
N PRO A 296 -3.01 12.19 -36.35
CA PRO A 296 -4.05 12.37 -37.37
C PRO A 296 -4.60 11.04 -37.84
N SER A 297 -5.88 10.80 -37.52
CA SER A 297 -6.59 9.59 -37.87
C SER A 297 -7.17 9.81 -39.28
N PRO A 298 -7.06 8.84 -40.20
CA PRO A 298 -7.70 8.94 -41.53
C PRO A 298 -9.24 8.84 -41.46
N PHE A 299 -9.81 8.78 -40.26
CA PHE A 299 -11.24 8.67 -40.02
C PHE A 299 -11.77 10.03 -39.54
N ALA A 300 -12.76 10.57 -40.25
CA ALA A 300 -13.58 11.65 -39.76
C ALA A 300 -14.52 11.10 -38.68
N THR A 301 -14.70 11.84 -37.59
CA THR A 301 -15.83 11.65 -36.69
C THR A 301 -17.09 12.00 -37.46
N ILE A 302 -17.96 11.02 -37.67
CA ILE A 302 -19.30 11.25 -38.18
C ILE A 302 -20.18 11.27 -36.93
N SER A 303 -20.53 12.46 -36.44
CA SER A 303 -21.41 12.61 -35.27
C SER A 303 -22.85 12.22 -35.62
N GLU A 304 -23.27 12.40 -36.87
CA GLU A 304 -24.62 12.07 -37.33
C GLU A 304 -24.61 11.52 -38.76
N VAL A 305 -25.38 10.44 -39.00
CA VAL A 305 -25.70 9.94 -40.35
C VAL A 305 -27.18 10.15 -40.59
N TRP A 306 -27.53 11.17 -41.37
CA TRP A 306 -28.90 11.39 -41.82
C TRP A 306 -29.19 10.51 -43.03
N ILE A 307 -30.17 9.61 -42.91
CA ILE A 307 -30.66 8.78 -44.01
C ILE A 307 -32.13 9.15 -44.23
N GLU A 308 -32.48 9.55 -45.46
CA GLU A 308 -33.88 9.70 -45.83
C GLU A 308 -34.53 8.31 -45.91
N SER A 309 -35.39 8.01 -44.93
CA SER A 309 -36.23 6.82 -44.88
C SER A 309 -37.69 7.24 -44.86
N GLY A 310 -38.54 6.60 -45.67
CA GLY A 310 -39.99 6.79 -45.64
C GLY A 310 -40.69 6.15 -44.42
N VAL A 311 -39.92 5.66 -43.45
CA VAL A 311 -40.40 5.04 -42.20
C VAL A 311 -39.48 5.48 -41.06
N GLU A 312 -40.06 6.05 -40.00
CA GLU A 312 -39.36 6.43 -38.76
C GLU A 312 -38.99 5.17 -37.97
N ASP A 313 -37.72 4.79 -37.97
CA ASP A 313 -37.14 3.81 -37.06
C ASP A 313 -35.64 4.10 -36.88
N VAL A 314 -35.11 3.87 -35.67
CA VAL A 314 -33.67 3.99 -35.34
C VAL A 314 -33.00 2.64 -35.56
N TYR A 315 -31.89 2.61 -36.32
CA TYR A 315 -31.16 1.38 -36.63
C TYR A 315 -29.67 1.54 -36.30
N ASP A 316 -29.11 0.57 -35.55
CA ASP A 316 -27.66 0.43 -35.37
C ASP A 316 -27.04 -0.38 -36.51
N TYR A 317 -26.08 0.20 -37.25
CA TYR A 317 -25.37 -0.49 -38.32
C TYR A 317 -23.85 -0.56 -38.10
N LEU A 318 -23.30 -1.77 -38.26
CA LEU A 318 -21.87 -2.02 -38.41
C LEU A 318 -21.52 -2.05 -39.91
N VAL A 319 -20.87 -1.00 -40.42
CA VAL A 319 -20.46 -0.94 -41.83
C VAL A 319 -19.02 -1.44 -42.01
N PRO A 320 -18.78 -2.49 -42.81
CA PRO A 320 -17.43 -2.93 -43.16
C PRO A 320 -16.69 -1.86 -43.97
N LYS A 321 -15.42 -1.63 -43.63
CA LYS A 321 -14.54 -0.59 -44.21
C LYS A 321 -14.44 -0.60 -45.74
N SER A 322 -14.76 -1.71 -46.40
CA SER A 322 -14.73 -1.85 -47.86
C SER A 322 -15.85 -1.09 -48.61
N VAL A 323 -16.89 -0.61 -47.92
CA VAL A 323 -18.08 -0.02 -48.55
C VAL A 323 -18.01 1.51 -48.62
N ILE A 324 -17.09 2.16 -47.89
CA ILE A 324 -16.93 3.62 -47.90
C ILE A 324 -16.17 4.05 -49.16
N ARG A 325 -16.91 4.41 -50.21
CA ARG A 325 -16.38 5.13 -51.38
C ARG A 325 -16.51 6.63 -51.12
N VAL A 326 -15.38 7.29 -50.84
CA VAL A 326 -15.33 8.76 -50.80
C VAL A 326 -15.63 9.28 -52.20
N VAL A 327 -16.81 9.87 -52.40
CA VAL A 327 -17.14 10.60 -53.62
C VAL A 327 -16.41 11.94 -53.53
N ARG A 328 -15.30 12.08 -54.27
CA ARG A 328 -14.67 13.40 -54.46
C ARG A 328 -15.60 14.23 -55.35
N GLU A 329 -15.94 15.43 -54.91
CA GLU A 329 -16.64 16.39 -55.75
C GLU A 329 -15.85 16.64 -57.05
N PRO A 330 -16.53 16.76 -58.21
CA PRO A 330 -15.85 17.09 -59.45
C PRO A 330 -15.29 18.51 -59.37
N SER A 331 -14.00 18.67 -59.67
CA SER A 331 -13.40 20.00 -59.79
C SER A 331 -14.07 20.77 -60.92
N LEU A 332 -14.67 21.91 -60.57
CA LEU A 332 -15.09 22.91 -61.54
C LEU A 332 -13.84 23.41 -62.28
N LYS A 333 -13.72 23.01 -63.54
CA LYS A 333 -12.84 23.69 -64.49
C LYS A 333 -13.48 25.03 -64.82
N LEU A 334 -12.80 26.12 -64.47
CA LEU A 334 -12.86 27.38 -65.20
C LEU A 334 -11.48 27.64 -65.81
#